data_AF-A0A968GPB4-F1
#
_entry.id   AF-A0A968GPB4-F1
#
_cell.length_a   1.000
_cell.length_b   1.000
_cell.length_c   1.000
_cell.angle_alpha   90.00
_cell.angle_beta   90.00
_cell.angle_gamma   90.00
#
_symmetry.space_group_name_H-M   'P 1'
#
loop_
_entity.id
_entity.type
_entity.pdbx_description
1 polymer ?
#
loop_
_entity_poly.entity_id
_entity_poly.type
_entity_poly.pdbx_seq_one_letter_code
_entity_poly.pdbx_strand_id
1 'polypeptide(L)'
;MTPSTIGGINKLPENEKRAIYARYIPQELFQLFNLPDLTNDKDLLKFRFAEGSSDVEMMLYHQPDFPDPTLYAHLADTLNGQIHVLLYILNDPNAPRFDVDKMPDGSPTRFGIRKRNIEAETAALQAGLSPGQVRRGLHILRSAMLAFDDFIVSLGHDMYYVEPLYYHNAVIFERYGFSYQMGRRRMEAIHAGFQEGCELKQMLDGSNPFRSPEAAASIRLRSWAIHDGILGEPFTNVTMYKRVGKSAGINTTPGCDW
;
A
#
# COMPACT_ATOMS: atom_id res chain seq x y z
N MET A 1 1.66 -30.80 8.91
CA MET A 1 2.58 -29.63 8.98
C MET A 1 1.75 -28.39 8.73
N THR A 2 1.87 -27.36 9.57
CA THR A 2 1.26 -26.05 9.31
C THR A 2 1.93 -25.47 8.06
N PRO A 3 1.17 -24.98 7.06
CA PRO A 3 1.79 -24.37 5.88
C PRO A 3 2.53 -23.09 6.27
N SER A 4 3.71 -22.89 5.69
CA SER A 4 4.50 -21.66 5.84
C SER A 4 4.39 -20.71 4.65
N THR A 5 3.83 -21.14 3.51
CA THR A 5 3.76 -20.36 2.27
C THR A 5 2.31 -20.14 1.84
N ILE A 6 2.06 -19.11 1.03
CA ILE A 6 0.75 -18.84 0.40
C ILE A 6 0.32 -20.04 -0.43
N GLY A 7 1.22 -20.58 -1.26
CA GLY A 7 0.95 -21.79 -2.05
C GLY A 7 0.67 -23.03 -1.20
N GLY A 8 1.25 -23.12 0.01
CA GLY A 8 0.95 -24.16 0.98
C GLY A 8 -0.45 -24.01 1.57
N ILE A 9 -0.82 -22.78 1.98
CA ILE A 9 -2.15 -22.46 2.52
C ILE A 9 -3.23 -22.69 1.44
N ASN A 10 -2.96 -22.32 0.19
CA ASN A 10 -3.90 -22.47 -0.92
C ASN A 10 -4.25 -23.92 -1.27
N LYS A 11 -3.49 -24.91 -0.77
CA LYS A 11 -3.79 -26.35 -0.91
C LYS A 11 -4.70 -26.91 0.19
N LEU A 12 -4.95 -26.16 1.26
CA LEU A 12 -5.82 -26.61 2.35
C LEU A 12 -7.30 -26.60 1.93
N PRO A 13 -8.19 -27.26 2.69
CA PRO A 13 -9.63 -27.07 2.59
C PRO A 13 -10.03 -25.59 2.76
N GLU A 14 -11.13 -25.16 2.15
CA GLU A 14 -11.54 -23.74 2.10
C GLU A 14 -11.69 -23.12 3.50
N ASN A 15 -12.33 -23.82 4.43
CA ASN A 15 -12.53 -23.30 5.79
C ASN A 15 -11.20 -23.11 6.54
N GLU A 16 -10.24 -24.02 6.34
CA GLU A 16 -8.92 -23.94 6.97
C GLU A 16 -8.10 -22.77 6.40
N LYS A 17 -8.06 -22.60 5.07
CA LYS A 17 -7.33 -21.47 4.47
C LYS A 17 -7.96 -20.12 4.83
N ARG A 18 -9.29 -20.00 4.85
CA ARG A 18 -9.99 -18.78 5.25
C ARG A 18 -9.66 -18.41 6.70
N ALA A 19 -9.68 -19.37 7.61
CA ALA A 19 -9.32 -19.15 9.01
C ALA A 19 -7.85 -18.74 9.19
N ILE A 20 -6.93 -19.18 8.32
CA ILE A 20 -5.53 -18.73 8.33
C ILE A 20 -5.42 -17.31 7.80
N TYR A 21 -6.00 -17.01 6.64
CA TYR A 21 -5.90 -15.67 6.04
C TYR A 21 -6.65 -14.59 6.83
N ALA A 22 -7.72 -14.93 7.55
CA ALA A 22 -8.41 -13.96 8.40
C ALA A 22 -7.53 -13.41 9.54
N ARG A 23 -6.42 -14.07 9.89
CA ARG A 23 -5.54 -13.68 11.01
C ARG A 23 -4.80 -12.36 10.80
N TYR A 24 -4.61 -11.93 9.56
CA TYR A 24 -3.97 -10.63 9.28
C TYR A 24 -4.98 -9.48 9.09
N ILE A 25 -6.25 -9.70 9.42
CA ILE A 25 -7.26 -8.64 9.51
C ILE A 25 -7.08 -7.94 10.86
N PRO A 26 -6.81 -6.62 10.90
CA PRO A 26 -6.72 -5.88 12.16
C PRO A 26 -8.05 -5.89 12.92
N GLN A 27 -7.97 -6.16 14.23
CA GLN A 27 -9.15 -6.29 15.11
C GLN A 27 -9.98 -5.01 15.18
N GLU A 28 -9.34 -3.86 15.01
CA GLU A 28 -9.97 -2.55 14.98
C GLU A 28 -11.01 -2.42 13.88
N LEU A 29 -10.87 -3.15 12.75
CA LEU A 29 -11.89 -3.14 11.69
C LEU A 29 -13.21 -3.75 12.16
N PHE A 30 -13.16 -4.79 13.00
CA PHE A 30 -14.37 -5.41 13.55
C PHE A 30 -15.11 -4.44 14.46
N GLN A 31 -14.36 -3.66 15.26
CA GLN A 31 -14.94 -2.66 16.16
C GLN A 31 -15.47 -1.44 15.40
N LEU A 32 -14.70 -0.92 14.44
CA LEU A 32 -15.08 0.29 13.68
C LEU A 32 -16.37 0.09 12.87
N PHE A 33 -16.59 -1.11 12.33
CA PHE A 33 -17.71 -1.39 11.44
C PHE A 33 -18.73 -2.38 12.01
N ASN A 34 -18.59 -2.77 13.28
CA ASN A 34 -19.43 -3.78 13.94
C ASN A 34 -19.54 -5.06 13.10
N LEU A 35 -18.41 -5.54 12.59
CA LEU A 35 -18.40 -6.70 11.71
C LEU A 35 -18.77 -7.97 12.47
N PRO A 36 -19.55 -8.89 11.86
CA PRO A 36 -19.82 -10.20 12.43
C PRO A 36 -18.56 -11.07 12.42
N ASP A 37 -18.69 -12.32 12.88
CA ASP A 37 -17.65 -13.33 12.63
C ASP A 37 -17.54 -13.58 11.11
N LEU A 38 -16.43 -13.12 10.53
CA LEU A 38 -16.18 -13.15 9.09
C LEU A 38 -15.71 -14.52 8.58
N THR A 39 -15.41 -15.47 9.47
CA THR A 39 -14.78 -16.75 9.08
C THR A 39 -15.57 -17.44 7.97
N ASN A 40 -16.91 -17.38 8.06
CA ASN A 40 -17.82 -17.98 7.08
C ASN A 40 -18.61 -16.96 6.25
N ASP A 41 -18.41 -15.65 6.47
CA ASP A 41 -19.11 -14.60 5.72
C ASP A 41 -18.44 -14.38 4.36
N LYS A 42 -19.04 -14.93 3.31
CA LYS A 42 -18.52 -14.83 1.93
C LYS A 42 -18.95 -13.54 1.23
N ASP A 43 -19.87 -12.79 1.81
CA ASP A 43 -20.36 -11.53 1.24
C ASP A 43 -19.44 -10.37 1.64
N LEU A 44 -18.96 -10.39 2.89
CA LEU A 44 -18.06 -9.38 3.42
C LEU A 44 -16.59 -9.75 3.27
N LEU A 45 -16.22 -11.02 3.45
CA LEU A 45 -14.83 -11.48 3.34
C LEU A 45 -14.65 -12.38 2.11
N LYS A 46 -14.12 -11.77 1.05
CA LYS A 46 -13.88 -12.42 -0.24
C LYS A 46 -12.40 -12.71 -0.40
N PHE A 47 -12.12 -13.86 -0.99
CA PHE A 47 -10.77 -14.23 -1.40
C PHE A 47 -10.74 -14.57 -2.88
N ARG A 48 -9.65 -14.23 -3.55
CA ARG A 48 -9.28 -14.79 -4.85
C ARG A 48 -7.97 -15.54 -4.68
N PHE A 49 -8.04 -16.83 -4.91
CA PHE A 49 -6.90 -17.74 -4.96
C PHE A 49 -7.24 -18.84 -5.96
N ALA A 50 -6.22 -19.48 -6.53
CA ALA A 50 -6.38 -20.73 -7.25
C ALA A 50 -5.66 -21.84 -6.47
N GLU A 51 -6.12 -23.09 -6.62
CA GLU A 51 -5.46 -24.21 -5.96
C GLU A 51 -4.00 -24.30 -6.42
N GLY A 52 -3.07 -24.26 -5.46
CA GLY A 52 -1.64 -24.27 -5.72
C GLY A 52 -1.05 -22.97 -6.28
N SER A 53 -1.84 -21.90 -6.47
CA SER A 53 -1.27 -20.58 -6.77
C SER A 53 -0.41 -20.09 -5.61
N SER A 54 0.68 -19.39 -5.92
CA SER A 54 1.57 -18.79 -4.93
C SER A 54 1.13 -17.39 -4.52
N ASP A 55 -0.10 -16.98 -4.83
CA ASP A 55 -0.66 -15.68 -4.49
C ASP A 55 -2.11 -15.78 -4.00
N VAL A 56 -2.55 -14.74 -3.28
CA VAL A 56 -3.91 -14.59 -2.77
C VAL A 56 -4.29 -13.11 -2.72
N GLU A 57 -5.48 -12.77 -3.20
CA GLU A 57 -6.12 -11.50 -2.91
C GLU A 57 -7.19 -11.69 -1.82
N MET A 58 -7.22 -10.80 -0.84
CA MET A 58 -8.28 -10.68 0.15
C MET A 58 -8.97 -9.33 0.01
N MET A 59 -10.29 -9.34 0.02
CA MET A 59 -11.14 -8.15 0.02
C MET A 59 -12.12 -8.26 1.18
N LEU A 60 -12.01 -7.32 2.12
CA LEU A 60 -12.95 -7.16 3.21
C LEU A 60 -13.79 -5.91 3.00
N TYR A 61 -15.10 -6.08 3.04
CA TYR A 61 -16.11 -5.02 2.95
C TYR A 61 -16.79 -4.82 4.31
N HIS A 62 -17.19 -3.58 4.59
CA HIS A 62 -17.98 -3.25 5.79
C HIS A 62 -19.48 -3.55 5.62
N GLN A 63 -19.95 -3.66 4.37
CA GLN A 63 -21.32 -4.03 4.04
C GLN A 63 -21.37 -4.70 2.65
N PRO A 64 -22.39 -5.52 2.35
CA PRO A 64 -22.57 -6.12 1.03
C PRO A 64 -22.68 -5.07 -0.08
N ASP A 65 -22.26 -5.43 -1.29
CA ASP A 65 -22.34 -4.63 -2.52
C ASP A 65 -21.68 -3.24 -2.49
N PHE A 66 -20.92 -2.92 -1.45
CA PHE A 66 -20.14 -1.69 -1.42
C PHE A 66 -19.01 -1.73 -2.48
N PRO A 67 -18.77 -0.65 -3.24
CA PRO A 67 -17.94 -0.71 -4.45
C PRO A 67 -16.46 -0.98 -4.18
N ASP A 68 -15.93 -0.48 -3.05
CA ASP A 68 -14.50 -0.54 -2.74
C ASP A 68 -14.26 -1.30 -1.42
N PRO A 69 -13.35 -2.27 -1.36
CA PRO A 69 -13.05 -2.93 -0.10
C PRO A 69 -12.49 -1.94 0.93
N THR A 70 -12.91 -2.11 2.18
CA THR A 70 -12.36 -1.41 3.35
C THR A 70 -10.93 -1.86 3.62
N LEU A 71 -10.64 -3.15 3.42
CA LEU A 71 -9.30 -3.70 3.40
C LEU A 71 -9.11 -4.56 2.16
N TYR A 72 -8.08 -4.24 1.36
CA TYR A 72 -7.60 -5.08 0.27
C TYR A 72 -6.16 -5.48 0.55
N ALA A 73 -5.82 -6.75 0.37
CA ALA A 73 -4.46 -7.24 0.45
C ALA A 73 -4.18 -8.23 -0.68
N HIS A 74 -3.05 -8.07 -1.37
CA HIS A 74 -2.53 -9.04 -2.33
C HIS A 74 -1.17 -9.53 -1.83
N LEU A 75 -1.10 -10.81 -1.51
CA LEU A 75 0.09 -11.47 -0.99
C LEU A 75 0.58 -12.51 -2.00
N ALA A 76 1.89 -12.69 -2.09
CA ALA A 76 2.51 -13.73 -2.89
C ALA A 76 3.71 -14.35 -2.18
N ASP A 77 4.08 -15.57 -2.57
CA ASP A 77 5.36 -16.15 -2.19
C ASP A 77 6.49 -15.58 -3.05
N THR A 78 7.64 -15.34 -2.41
CA THR A 78 8.92 -15.18 -3.10
C THR A 78 9.46 -16.55 -3.53
N LEU A 79 10.49 -16.56 -4.39
CA LEU A 79 11.18 -17.79 -4.80
C LEU A 79 11.73 -18.62 -3.62
N ASN A 80 12.04 -17.96 -2.50
CA ASN A 80 12.57 -18.60 -1.29
C ASN A 80 11.47 -18.91 -0.25
N GLY A 81 10.19 -18.79 -0.62
CA GLY A 81 9.05 -19.09 0.26
C GLY A 81 8.78 -18.05 1.34
N GLN A 82 9.40 -16.87 1.28
CA GLN A 82 9.03 -15.71 2.11
C GLN A 82 7.78 -15.03 1.57
N ILE A 83 7.02 -14.35 2.42
CA ILE A 83 5.84 -13.59 2.02
C ILE A 83 6.24 -12.24 1.41
N HIS A 84 5.60 -11.90 0.30
CA HIS A 84 5.70 -10.61 -0.39
C HIS A 84 4.31 -9.96 -0.45
N VAL A 85 4.18 -8.78 0.13
CA VAL A 85 2.98 -7.95 0.01
C VAL A 85 3.07 -7.12 -1.26
N LEU A 86 2.24 -7.46 -2.25
CA LEU A 86 2.17 -6.77 -3.54
C LEU A 86 1.32 -5.49 -3.44
N LEU A 87 0.24 -5.54 -2.66
CA LEU A 87 -0.63 -4.40 -2.45
C LEU A 87 -1.37 -4.53 -1.11
N TYR A 88 -1.46 -3.43 -0.37
CA TYR A 88 -2.22 -3.38 0.88
C TYR A 88 -2.92 -2.02 0.97
N ILE A 89 -4.24 -2.02 1.04
CA ILE A 89 -5.09 -0.82 1.02
C ILE A 89 -6.03 -0.85 2.20
N LEU A 90 -6.12 0.27 2.90
CA LEU A 90 -7.10 0.54 3.95
C LEU A 90 -7.91 1.77 3.55
N ASN A 91 -9.19 1.60 3.27
CA ASN A 91 -10.09 2.67 2.86
C ASN A 91 -11.10 2.98 3.96
N ASP A 92 -11.30 4.27 4.23
CA ASP A 92 -12.46 4.74 4.97
C ASP A 92 -13.68 4.77 4.02
N PRO A 93 -14.67 3.89 4.20
CA PRO A 93 -15.84 3.85 3.32
C PRO A 93 -16.73 5.11 3.43
N ASN A 94 -16.62 5.86 4.53
CA ASN A 94 -17.37 7.10 4.74
C ASN A 94 -16.71 8.31 4.06
N ALA A 95 -15.45 8.19 3.64
CA ALA A 95 -14.74 9.26 2.94
C ALA A 95 -15.20 9.36 1.47
N PRO A 96 -15.20 10.58 0.87
CA PRO A 96 -15.43 10.74 -0.56
C PRO A 96 -14.54 9.84 -1.42
N ARG A 97 -15.08 9.35 -2.53
CA ARG A 97 -14.35 8.56 -3.53
C ARG A 97 -13.83 9.46 -4.65
N PHE A 98 -12.60 9.23 -5.07
CA PHE A 98 -12.00 9.84 -6.26
C PHE A 98 -11.61 8.74 -7.24
N ASP A 99 -12.05 8.87 -8.48
CA ASP A 99 -11.88 7.85 -9.52
C ASP A 99 -10.49 7.87 -10.15
N VAL A 100 -9.44 7.84 -9.32
CA VAL A 100 -8.03 7.78 -9.78
C VAL A 100 -7.68 6.38 -10.34
N ASP A 101 -8.48 5.37 -10.01
CA ASP A 101 -8.32 3.98 -10.44
C ASP A 101 -9.02 3.68 -11.79
N LYS A 102 -9.86 4.59 -12.28
CA LYS A 102 -10.71 4.40 -13.47
C LYS A 102 -10.75 5.65 -14.34
N MET A 103 -10.85 5.47 -15.65
CA MET A 103 -11.18 6.53 -16.60
C MET A 103 -12.70 6.77 -16.61
N PRO A 104 -13.19 7.89 -17.16
CA PRO A 104 -14.63 8.17 -17.29
C PRO A 104 -15.42 7.09 -18.06
N ASP A 105 -14.75 6.33 -18.94
CA ASP A 105 -15.33 5.19 -19.67
C ASP A 105 -15.35 3.88 -18.84
N GLY A 106 -14.94 3.93 -17.58
CA GLY A 106 -14.83 2.79 -16.67
C GLY A 106 -13.56 1.95 -16.84
N SER A 107 -12.71 2.22 -17.84
CA SER A 107 -11.47 1.46 -18.04
C SER A 107 -10.46 1.72 -16.92
N PRO A 108 -9.73 0.68 -16.45
CA PRO A 108 -8.82 0.84 -15.31
C PRO A 108 -7.58 1.67 -15.69
N THR A 109 -7.15 2.57 -14.80
CA THR A 109 -5.91 3.35 -14.95
C THR A 109 -4.66 2.50 -14.73
N ARG A 110 -4.82 1.35 -14.04
CA ARG A 110 -3.73 0.48 -13.56
C ARG A 110 -2.78 1.26 -12.66
N PHE A 111 -3.32 1.86 -11.59
CA PHE A 111 -2.55 2.66 -10.62
C PHE A 111 -1.84 3.88 -11.25
N GLY A 112 -2.41 4.41 -12.34
CA GLY A 112 -1.81 5.50 -13.10
C GLY A 112 -0.66 5.10 -14.03
N ILE A 113 -0.28 3.81 -14.09
CA ILE A 113 0.82 3.32 -14.92
C ILE A 113 0.45 3.33 -16.41
N ARG A 114 -0.80 2.98 -16.75
CA ARG A 114 -1.24 2.87 -18.15
C ARG A 114 -1.94 4.14 -18.65
N LYS A 115 -2.82 4.71 -17.83
CA LYS A 115 -3.57 5.92 -18.11
C LYS A 115 -3.72 6.70 -16.81
N ARG A 116 -3.90 8.02 -16.87
CA ARG A 116 -4.19 8.86 -15.70
C ARG A 116 -5.52 9.57 -15.88
N ASN A 117 -6.37 9.51 -14.86
CA ASN A 117 -7.56 10.35 -14.76
C ASN A 117 -7.17 11.66 -14.06
N ILE A 118 -6.67 12.62 -14.84
CA ILE A 118 -6.05 13.86 -14.32
C ILE A 118 -7.05 14.71 -13.52
N GLU A 119 -8.31 14.73 -13.92
CA GLU A 119 -9.37 15.44 -13.19
C GLU A 119 -9.58 14.84 -11.80
N ALA A 120 -9.72 13.52 -11.72
CA ALA A 120 -9.87 12.82 -10.44
C ALA A 120 -8.61 12.92 -9.56
N GLU A 121 -7.41 12.85 -10.14
CA GLU A 121 -6.15 13.02 -9.41
C GLU A 121 -6.01 14.43 -8.85
N THR A 122 -6.40 15.45 -9.61
CA THR A 122 -6.40 16.85 -9.14
C THR A 122 -7.38 17.05 -7.99
N ALA A 123 -8.59 16.48 -8.10
CA ALA A 123 -9.58 16.53 -7.02
C ALA A 123 -9.11 15.78 -5.76
N ALA A 124 -8.47 14.61 -5.92
CA ALA A 124 -7.90 13.85 -4.82
C ALA A 124 -6.77 14.61 -4.12
N LEU A 125 -5.87 15.24 -4.88
CA LEU A 125 -4.81 16.11 -4.36
C LEU A 125 -5.41 17.25 -3.52
N GLN A 126 -6.42 17.95 -4.04
CA GLN A 126 -7.09 19.05 -3.33
C GLN A 126 -7.78 18.59 -2.04
N ALA A 127 -8.29 17.36 -2.01
CA ALA A 127 -8.84 16.74 -0.82
C ALA A 127 -7.77 16.18 0.16
N GLY A 128 -6.49 16.33 -0.17
CA GLY A 128 -5.37 15.95 0.70
C GLY A 128 -4.98 14.47 0.63
N LEU A 129 -5.42 13.74 -0.41
CA LEU A 129 -5.04 12.36 -0.65
C LEU A 129 -3.65 12.29 -1.33
N SER A 130 -2.98 11.16 -1.18
CA SER A 130 -1.74 10.80 -1.89
C SER A 130 -2.04 10.08 -3.22
N PRO A 131 -1.06 9.97 -4.14
CA PRO A 131 -1.23 9.21 -5.38
C PRO A 131 -1.77 7.79 -5.15
N GLY A 132 -2.70 7.36 -6.01
CA GLY A 132 -3.30 6.03 -5.97
C GLY A 132 -4.36 5.81 -4.88
N GLN A 133 -4.58 6.76 -3.98
CA GLN A 133 -5.67 6.68 -3.01
C GLN A 133 -7.00 7.05 -3.67
N VAL A 134 -7.95 6.10 -3.68
CA VAL A 134 -9.33 6.35 -4.11
C VAL A 134 -10.19 6.93 -2.99
N ARG A 135 -9.81 6.69 -1.74
CA ARG A 135 -10.45 7.19 -0.52
C ARG A 135 -9.38 7.50 0.52
N ARG A 136 -9.74 8.30 1.52
CA ARG A 136 -8.88 8.53 2.68
C ARG A 136 -8.69 7.21 3.44
N GLY A 137 -7.52 7.02 4.06
CA GLY A 137 -7.27 5.86 4.91
C GLY A 137 -7.88 5.96 6.31
N LEU A 138 -8.01 4.82 6.97
CA LEU A 138 -8.62 4.67 8.30
C LEU A 138 -7.75 5.07 9.49
N HIS A 139 -6.49 5.47 9.26
CA HIS A 139 -5.49 5.75 10.31
C HIS A 139 -5.17 4.56 11.26
N ILE A 140 -5.50 3.33 10.86
CA ILE A 140 -5.24 2.10 11.63
C ILE A 140 -4.02 1.30 11.12
N LEU A 141 -3.15 1.89 10.31
CA LEU A 141 -2.03 1.18 9.68
C LEU A 141 -1.10 0.53 10.72
N ARG A 142 -0.90 1.16 11.88
CA ARG A 142 -0.14 0.56 12.99
C ARG A 142 -0.71 -0.78 13.42
N SER A 143 -2.01 -0.86 13.63
CA SER A 143 -2.66 -2.10 14.07
C SER A 143 -2.70 -3.15 12.96
N ALA A 144 -2.91 -2.71 11.72
CA ALA A 144 -2.79 -3.58 10.54
C ALA A 144 -1.40 -4.23 10.45
N MET A 145 -0.35 -3.46 10.68
CA MET A 145 1.03 -3.94 10.71
C MET A 145 1.29 -4.94 11.85
N LEU A 146 0.70 -4.73 13.03
CA LEU A 146 0.81 -5.68 14.15
C LEU A 146 0.12 -7.00 13.83
N ALA A 147 -1.12 -6.96 13.32
CA ALA A 147 -1.84 -8.16 12.90
C ALA A 147 -1.08 -8.92 11.79
N PHE A 148 -0.43 -8.18 10.88
CA PHE A 148 0.39 -8.78 9.84
C PHE A 148 1.69 -9.39 10.39
N ASP A 149 2.39 -8.72 11.31
CA ASP A 149 3.58 -9.26 11.98
C ASP A 149 3.24 -10.58 12.72
N ASP A 150 2.11 -10.64 13.43
CA ASP A 150 1.63 -11.85 14.11
C ASP A 150 1.30 -12.97 13.11
N PHE A 151 0.68 -12.62 11.98
CA PHE A 151 0.41 -13.57 10.89
C PHE A 151 1.71 -14.17 10.36
N ILE A 152 2.74 -13.36 10.10
CA ILE A 152 4.05 -13.80 9.62
C ILE A 152 4.71 -14.77 10.62
N VAL A 153 4.68 -14.45 11.91
CA VAL A 153 5.18 -15.33 12.97
C VAL A 153 4.40 -16.65 13.00
N SER A 154 3.09 -16.60 12.82
CA SER A 154 2.24 -17.82 12.81
C SER A 154 2.55 -18.77 11.65
N LEU A 155 3.15 -18.26 10.57
CA LEU A 155 3.65 -19.05 9.43
C LEU A 155 5.09 -19.56 9.62
N GLY A 156 5.74 -19.20 10.73
CA GLY A 156 7.13 -19.57 11.03
C GLY A 156 8.18 -18.68 10.35
N HIS A 157 7.79 -17.50 9.87
CA HIS A 157 8.69 -16.50 9.31
C HIS A 157 9.06 -15.44 10.33
N ASP A 158 10.21 -14.79 10.13
CA ASP A 158 10.66 -13.65 10.91
C ASP A 158 10.78 -12.36 10.08
N MET A 159 10.45 -12.44 8.79
CA MET A 159 10.49 -11.30 7.86
C MET A 159 9.53 -11.46 6.67
N TYR A 160 9.31 -10.35 5.98
CA TYR A 160 8.52 -10.29 4.74
C TYR A 160 8.91 -9.05 3.92
N TYR A 161 8.49 -9.05 2.65
CA TYR A 161 8.83 -8.02 1.66
C TYR A 161 7.60 -7.20 1.27
N VAL A 162 7.83 -5.96 0.83
CA VAL A 162 6.84 -5.06 0.23
C VAL A 162 7.46 -4.34 -0.97
N GLU A 163 6.62 -4.03 -1.96
CA GLU A 163 6.99 -3.19 -3.10
C GLU A 163 6.16 -1.89 -3.11
N PRO A 164 6.69 -0.76 -2.60
CA PRO A 164 5.97 0.50 -2.59
C PRO A 164 5.76 1.04 -4.01
N LEU A 165 4.52 1.02 -4.49
CA LEU A 165 4.15 1.58 -5.81
C LEU A 165 4.38 3.09 -5.93
N TYR A 166 4.39 3.82 -4.80
CA TYR A 166 4.54 5.27 -4.76
C TYR A 166 5.59 5.69 -3.73
N TYR A 167 6.23 6.84 -3.98
CA TYR A 167 7.27 7.39 -3.11
C TYR A 167 6.84 7.52 -1.65
N HIS A 168 5.63 8.05 -1.39
CA HIS A 168 5.14 8.21 -0.02
C HIS A 168 4.96 6.86 0.71
N ASN A 169 4.67 5.76 0.00
CA ASN A 169 4.55 4.44 0.61
C ASN A 169 5.91 3.94 1.11
N ALA A 170 6.99 4.18 0.36
CA ALA A 170 8.33 3.86 0.81
C ALA A 170 8.68 4.62 2.11
N VAL A 171 8.35 5.92 2.18
CA VAL A 171 8.56 6.74 3.39
C VAL A 171 7.67 6.27 4.56
N ILE A 172 6.42 5.88 4.31
CA ILE A 172 5.57 5.26 5.33
C ILE A 172 6.27 4.01 5.88
N PHE A 173 6.75 3.12 5.01
CA PHE A 173 7.38 1.87 5.43
C PHE A 173 8.65 2.11 6.25
N GLU A 174 9.48 3.10 5.92
CA GLU A 174 10.60 3.52 6.77
C GLU A 174 10.14 3.83 8.21
N ARG A 175 9.07 4.63 8.35
CA ARG A 175 8.48 5.00 9.66
C ARG A 175 7.93 3.80 10.43
N TYR A 176 7.55 2.73 9.75
CA TYR A 176 7.11 1.46 10.34
C TYR A 176 8.24 0.43 10.50
N GLY A 177 9.49 0.85 10.33
CA GLY A 177 10.68 0.08 10.66
C GLY A 177 11.16 -0.85 9.55
N PHE A 178 10.70 -0.67 8.32
CA PHE A 178 11.23 -1.40 7.17
C PHE A 178 12.63 -0.93 6.82
N SER A 179 13.42 -1.85 6.28
CA SER A 179 14.70 -1.58 5.63
C SER A 179 14.58 -1.81 4.13
N TYR A 180 15.61 -1.44 3.37
CA TYR A 180 15.66 -1.61 1.93
C TYR A 180 16.39 -2.89 1.57
N GLN A 181 15.76 -3.73 0.74
CA GLN A 181 16.48 -4.71 -0.07
C GLN A 181 17.14 -4.00 -1.26
N MET A 182 16.40 -3.08 -1.88
CA MET A 182 16.83 -2.29 -3.02
C MET A 182 16.16 -0.91 -2.99
N GLY A 183 16.85 0.13 -3.49
CA GLY A 183 16.25 1.46 -3.69
C GLY A 183 16.63 2.52 -2.65
N ARG A 184 17.39 2.19 -1.59
CA ARG A 184 17.79 3.17 -0.56
C ARG A 184 18.50 4.40 -1.15
N ARG A 185 19.55 4.19 -1.96
CA ARG A 185 20.29 5.29 -2.60
C ARG A 185 19.41 6.14 -3.52
N ARG A 186 18.40 5.53 -4.17
CA ARG A 186 17.43 6.24 -4.99
C ARG A 186 16.57 7.17 -4.13
N MET A 187 16.08 6.69 -2.99
CA MET A 187 15.31 7.50 -2.05
C MET A 187 16.12 8.68 -1.49
N GLU A 188 17.38 8.43 -1.10
CA GLU A 188 18.32 9.46 -0.66
C GLU A 188 18.61 10.49 -1.76
N ALA A 189 18.80 10.04 -3.01
CA ALA A 189 19.00 10.91 -4.17
C ALA A 189 17.77 11.77 -4.49
N ILE A 190 16.56 11.19 -4.41
CA ILE A 190 15.30 11.95 -4.56
C ILE A 190 15.24 13.05 -3.50
N HIS A 191 15.51 12.71 -2.24
CA HIS A 191 15.52 13.70 -1.16
C HIS A 191 16.54 14.83 -1.40
N ALA A 192 17.75 14.49 -1.84
CA ALA A 192 18.78 15.46 -2.20
C ALA A 192 18.32 16.36 -3.36
N GLY A 193 17.66 15.81 -4.37
CA GLY A 193 17.15 16.57 -5.52
C GLY A 193 16.11 17.63 -5.16
N PHE A 194 15.38 17.46 -4.05
CA PHE A 194 14.41 18.42 -3.53
C PHE A 194 15.01 19.49 -2.59
N GLN A 195 16.33 19.46 -2.33
CA GLN A 195 16.99 20.47 -1.51
C GLN A 195 17.18 21.80 -2.26
N GLU A 196 17.49 22.85 -1.50
CA GLU A 196 17.70 24.19 -2.04
C GLU A 196 18.82 24.20 -3.12
N GLY A 197 18.55 24.86 -4.25
CA GLY A 197 19.47 24.93 -5.38
C GLY A 197 19.57 23.66 -6.25
N CYS A 198 18.84 22.57 -5.94
CA CYS A 198 18.85 21.33 -6.72
C CYS A 198 17.79 21.28 -7.82
N GLU A 199 17.98 20.39 -8.80
CA GLU A 199 17.18 20.30 -10.02
C GLU A 199 15.69 20.05 -9.76
N LEU A 200 15.33 19.04 -8.96
CA LEU A 200 13.91 18.73 -8.71
C LEU A 200 13.21 19.88 -7.98
N LYS A 201 13.91 20.60 -7.10
CA LYS A 201 13.37 21.80 -6.45
C LYS A 201 13.08 22.91 -7.47
N GLN A 202 13.96 23.13 -8.44
CA GLN A 202 13.76 24.13 -9.49
C GLN A 202 12.58 23.78 -10.42
N MET A 203 12.31 22.49 -10.60
CA MET A 203 11.17 21.99 -11.40
C MET A 203 9.81 22.10 -10.68
N LEU A 204 9.77 22.55 -9.42
CA LEU A 204 8.53 22.87 -8.71
C LEU A 204 8.12 24.32 -8.98
N ASP A 205 7.75 24.58 -10.23
CA ASP A 205 7.49 25.91 -10.81
C ASP A 205 6.02 26.35 -10.77
N GLY A 206 5.12 25.51 -10.23
CA GLY A 206 3.68 25.77 -10.22
C GLY A 206 3.00 25.68 -11.58
N SER A 207 3.66 25.12 -12.60
CA SER A 207 3.11 24.99 -13.96
C SER A 207 1.85 24.14 -14.04
N ASN A 208 1.66 23.23 -13.09
CA ASN A 208 0.44 22.43 -12.94
C ASN A 208 0.19 22.12 -11.44
N PRO A 209 -1.00 21.57 -11.07
CA PRO A 209 -1.34 21.30 -9.67
C PRO A 209 -0.34 20.42 -8.92
N PHE A 210 0.39 19.54 -9.61
CA PHE A 210 1.36 18.61 -9.05
C PHE A 210 2.79 19.20 -8.93
N ARG A 211 3.01 20.45 -9.38
CA ARG A 211 4.33 21.13 -9.39
C ARG A 211 4.43 22.29 -8.40
N SER A 212 3.63 22.26 -7.33
CA SER A 212 3.63 23.32 -6.33
C SER A 212 5.00 23.44 -5.63
N PRO A 213 5.54 24.66 -5.41
CA PRO A 213 6.81 24.88 -4.70
C PRO A 213 6.85 24.27 -3.28
N GLU A 214 5.68 24.17 -2.63
CA GLU A 214 5.47 23.56 -1.32
C GLU A 214 5.80 22.06 -1.32
N ALA A 215 5.79 21.40 -2.50
CA ALA A 215 6.18 20.01 -2.62
C ALA A 215 7.61 19.74 -2.13
N ALA A 216 8.49 20.74 -2.11
CA ALA A 216 9.82 20.57 -1.56
C ALA A 216 9.81 20.19 -0.07
N ALA A 217 8.78 20.54 0.69
CA ALA A 217 8.71 20.32 2.14
C ALA A 217 7.65 19.28 2.56
N SER A 218 6.86 18.73 1.63
CA SER A 218 5.81 17.73 1.93
C SER A 218 6.02 16.41 1.21
N ILE A 219 6.04 15.30 1.94
CA ILE A 219 6.17 13.94 1.40
C ILE A 219 5.02 13.63 0.45
N ARG A 220 3.78 13.98 0.82
CA ARG A 220 2.61 13.76 -0.03
C ARG A 220 2.73 14.52 -1.35
N LEU A 221 3.09 15.80 -1.27
CA LEU A 221 3.24 16.64 -2.46
C LEU A 221 4.44 16.22 -3.33
N ARG A 222 5.58 15.82 -2.75
CA ARG A 222 6.68 15.17 -3.50
C ARG A 222 6.18 13.94 -4.24
N SER A 223 5.38 13.10 -3.57
CA SER A 223 4.86 11.90 -4.20
C SER A 223 3.96 12.23 -5.40
N TRP A 224 3.17 13.30 -5.34
CA TRP A 224 2.40 13.78 -6.50
C TRP A 224 3.29 14.30 -7.62
N ALA A 225 4.31 15.11 -7.32
CA ALA A 225 5.26 15.58 -8.32
C ALA A 225 6.00 14.40 -9.00
N ILE A 226 6.37 13.37 -8.23
CA ILE A 226 6.98 12.13 -8.72
C ILE A 226 6.01 11.33 -9.59
N HIS A 227 4.76 11.17 -9.16
CA HIS A 227 3.70 10.55 -9.96
C HIS A 227 3.45 11.32 -11.27
N ASP A 228 3.60 12.64 -11.23
CA ASP A 228 3.54 13.52 -12.39
C ASP A 228 4.80 13.49 -13.28
N GLY A 229 5.81 12.71 -12.91
CA GLY A 229 7.00 12.49 -13.72
C GLY A 229 8.12 13.50 -13.51
N ILE A 230 8.21 14.17 -12.35
CA ILE A 230 9.31 15.11 -12.06
C ILE A 230 10.69 14.48 -12.13
N LEU A 231 10.78 13.17 -11.91
CA LEU A 231 12.06 12.44 -11.97
C LEU A 231 12.56 12.23 -13.41
N GLY A 232 11.73 12.47 -14.43
CA GLY A 232 12.01 12.11 -15.82
C GLY A 232 11.97 10.60 -16.11
N GLU A 233 11.78 9.77 -15.09
CA GLU A 233 11.67 8.33 -15.17
C GLU A 233 10.65 7.78 -14.14
N PRO A 234 10.09 6.58 -14.36
CA PRO A 234 9.18 5.96 -13.40
C PRO A 234 9.79 5.77 -12.01
N PHE A 235 8.98 5.92 -10.96
CA PHE A 235 9.37 5.50 -9.61
C PHE A 235 9.30 3.98 -9.50
N THR A 236 10.41 3.30 -9.75
CA THR A 236 10.54 1.83 -9.71
C THR A 236 11.82 1.43 -8.98
N ASN A 237 12.08 0.12 -8.89
CA ASN A 237 13.28 -0.46 -8.29
C ASN A 237 13.43 -0.12 -6.80
N VAL A 238 12.31 -0.12 -6.07
CA VAL A 238 12.28 0.00 -4.61
C VAL A 238 11.61 -1.23 -4.04
N THR A 239 12.38 -2.04 -3.31
CA THR A 239 11.87 -3.21 -2.59
C THR A 239 12.34 -3.13 -1.16
N MET A 240 11.40 -3.25 -0.23
CA MET A 240 11.66 -3.11 1.19
C MET A 240 11.32 -4.41 1.91
N TYR A 241 11.91 -4.61 3.08
CA TYR A 241 11.60 -5.73 3.94
C TYR A 241 11.45 -5.28 5.38
N LYS A 242 10.63 -6.01 6.14
CA LYS A 242 10.51 -5.83 7.59
C LYS A 242 10.90 -7.11 8.28
N ARG A 243 11.70 -6.98 9.34
CA ARG A 243 11.93 -8.05 10.31
C ARG A 243 10.94 -7.86 11.45
N VAL A 244 10.20 -8.91 11.79
CA VAL A 244 9.19 -8.86 12.85
C VAL A 244 9.85 -8.45 14.17
N GLY A 245 9.20 -7.55 14.91
CA GLY A 245 9.69 -7.03 16.19
C GLY A 245 10.92 -6.14 16.10
N LYS A 246 11.41 -5.78 14.90
CA LYS A 246 12.56 -4.88 14.72
C LYS A 246 12.15 -3.61 13.97
N SER A 247 12.82 -2.52 14.31
CA SER A 247 12.77 -1.26 13.55
C SER A 247 14.14 -0.97 12.96
N ALA A 248 14.20 -0.75 11.64
CA ALA A 248 15.45 -0.45 10.95
C ALA A 248 15.99 0.96 11.24
N GLY A 249 15.15 1.89 11.74
CA GLY A 249 15.55 3.26 12.04
C GLY A 249 15.99 4.06 10.81
N ILE A 250 15.53 3.69 9.62
CA ILE A 250 15.83 4.41 8.37
C ILE A 250 14.96 5.66 8.26
N ASN A 251 15.56 6.74 7.76
CA ASN A 251 14.89 7.97 7.37
C ASN A 251 15.63 8.57 6.18
N THR A 252 15.11 8.36 4.97
CA THR A 252 15.69 8.95 3.75
C THR A 252 15.12 10.32 3.42
N THR A 253 14.22 10.86 4.25
CA THR A 253 13.52 12.12 4.02
C THR A 253 13.52 13.06 5.24
N PRO A 254 14.67 13.29 5.89
CA PRO A 254 14.75 14.11 7.09
C PRO A 254 14.22 15.55 6.84
N GLY A 255 13.55 16.11 7.85
CA GLY A 255 13.03 17.48 7.80
C GLY A 255 11.86 17.71 6.83
N CYS A 256 11.24 16.65 6.30
CA CYS A 256 10.09 16.74 5.42
C CYS A 256 8.79 16.41 6.17
N ASP A 257 7.79 17.28 6.05
CA ASP A 257 6.46 17.08 6.62
C ASP A 257 5.62 16.13 5.77
N TRP A 258 4.45 15.72 6.29
CA TRP A 258 3.51 14.86 5.58
C TRP A 258 2.75 15.62 4.50
#